data_AF-A0A6V7JXF0-F1
#
_entry.id   AF-A0A6V7JXF0-F1
#
_cell.length_a   1.000
_cell.length_b   1.000
_cell.length_c   1.000
_cell.angle_alpha   90.00
_cell.angle_beta   90.00
_cell.angle_gamma   90.00
#
_symmetry.space_group_name_H-M   'P 1'
#
loop_
_entity.id
_entity.type
_entity.pdbx_description
1 polymer ?
#
loop_
_entity_poly.entity_id
_entity_poly.type
_entity_poly.pdbx_seq_one_letter_code
_entity_poly.pdbx_strand_id
1 'polypeptide(L)' 'VHADVDDLGKGGHELSKTTGNAGGRLACGVIGVTK' A
#
# COMPACT_ATOMS: atom_id res chain seq x y z
N VAL A 1 0.02 3.92 -5.30
CA VAL A 1 0.43 4.76 -4.15
C VAL A 1 -0.73 4.85 -3.17
N HIS A 2 -0.44 4.82 -1.87
CA HIS A 2 -1.43 4.75 -0.80
C HIS A 2 -1.55 6.07 -0.02
N ALA A 3 -2.67 6.25 0.67
CA ALA A 3 -2.97 7.47 1.43
C ALA A 3 -2.16 7.57 2.71
N ASP A 4 -1.91 6.43 3.37
CA ASP A 4 -1.23 6.35 4.65
C ASP A 4 0.09 5.58 4.54
N VAL A 5 0.91 5.69 5.58
CA VAL A 5 2.20 4.99 5.67
C VAL A 5 1.95 3.49 5.85
N ASP A 6 2.61 2.68 5.02
CA ASP A 6 2.64 1.22 5.18
C ASP A 6 3.46 0.86 6.44
N ASP A 7 2.82 0.18 7.40
CA ASP A 7 3.42 -0.25 8.65
C ASP A 7 4.32 -1.49 8.54
N LEU A 8 4.45 -2.04 7.34
CA LEU A 8 5.28 -3.19 6.96
C LEU A 8 4.94 -4.47 7.73
N GLY A 9 3.68 -4.61 8.16
CA GLY A 9 3.20 -5.72 8.95
C GLY A 9 3.64 -5.68 10.40
N LYS A 10 4.09 -4.53 10.91
CA LYS A 10 4.62 -4.38 12.27
C LYS A 10 3.77 -3.50 13.18
N GLY A 11 2.68 -2.92 12.66
CA GLY A 11 1.80 -2.02 13.41
C GLY A 11 0.85 -2.70 14.40
N GLY A 12 0.64 -4.02 14.28
CA GLY A 12 -0.28 -4.77 15.16
C GLY A 12 -1.76 -4.51 14.89
N HIS A 13 -2.10 -3.80 13.81
CA HIS A 13 -3.46 -3.60 13.35
C HIS A 13 -3.97 -4.85 12.60
N GLU A 14 -5.28 -5.07 12.59
CA GLU A 14 -5.90 -6.20 11.87
C GLU A 14 -5.45 -6.25 10.40
N LEU A 15 -5.29 -5.08 9.78
CA LEU A 15 -4.89 -4.93 8.38
C LEU A 15 -3.37 -4.90 8.15
N SER A 16 -2.54 -4.94 9.19
CA SER A 16 -1.08 -4.82 9.05
C SER A 16 -0.51 -5.95 8.18
N LYS A 17 -0.96 -7.19 8.38
CA LYS A 17 -0.44 -8.36 7.63
C LYS A 17 -1.04 -8.53 6.23
N THR A 18 -1.99 -7.69 5.83
CA THR A 18 -2.66 -7.78 4.53
C THR A 18 -2.37 -6.56 3.64
N THR A 19 -2.56 -5.36 4.18
CA THR A 19 -2.44 -4.09 3.44
C THR A 19 -1.42 -3.13 4.05
N GLY A 20 -0.69 -3.57 5.09
CA GLY A 20 0.23 -2.69 5.82
C GLY A 20 -0.47 -1.54 6.53
N ASN A 21 -1.81 -1.62 6.71
CA ASN A 21 -2.63 -0.52 7.18
C ASN A 21 -2.45 0.79 6.38
N ALA A 22 -2.10 0.70 5.09
CA ALA A 22 -1.75 1.86 4.27
C ALA A 22 -2.97 2.67 3.76
N GLY A 23 -4.19 2.29 4.14
CA GLY A 23 -5.41 2.98 3.72
C GLY A 23 -5.70 2.90 2.22
N GLY A 24 -6.41 3.92 1.71
CA GLY A 24 -6.91 3.97 0.33
C GLY A 24 -5.81 4.10 -0.73
N ARG A 25 -6.15 3.84 -2.00
CA ARG A 25 -5.26 4.07 -3.16
C ARG A 25 -5.47 5.47 -3.70
N LEU A 26 -4.46 6.34 -3.62
CA LEU A 26 -4.53 7.70 -4.18
C LEU A 26 -4.38 7.72 -5.70
N ALA A 27 -3.54 6.82 -6.23
CA ALA A 27 -3.37 6.63 -7.66
C ALA A 27 -2.90 5.21 -7.99
N CYS A 28 -3.20 4.78 -9.21
CA CYS A 28 -2.76 3.54 -9.83
C CYS A 28 -2.35 3.81 -11.30
N GLY A 29 -1.61 2.88 -11.88
CA GLY A 29 -1.19 2.93 -13.28
C GLY A 29 -0.92 1.53 -13.79
N VAL A 30 -1.08 1.35 -15.11
CA VAL A 30 -0.71 0.10 -15.79
C VAL A 30 0.81 0.07 -15.96
N ILE A 31 1.42 -1.10 -15.71
CA ILE A 31 2.87 -1.30 -15.89
C ILE A 31 3.12 -1.51 -17.39
N GLY A 32 4.01 -0.70 -17.97
CA GLY A 32 4.42 -0.79 -19.38
C GLY A 32 5.94 -0.90 -19.53
N VAL A 33 6.39 -1.50 -20.63
CA VAL A 33 7.81 -1.54 -21.02
C VAL A 33 8.15 -0.25 -21.77
N THR A 34 9.26 0.39 -21.41
CA THR A 34 9.77 1.60 -22.09
C THR A 34 11.08 1.30 -22.84
N LYS A 35 11.39 2.12 -23.84
CA LYS A 35 12.60 2.03 -24.68
C LYS A 35 13.88 2.21 -23.88
#